data_AF-A0A258J8N8-F1
#
_entry.id   AF-A0A258J8N8-F1
#
_cell.length_a   1.000
_cell.length_b   1.000
_cell.length_c   1.000
_cell.angle_alpha   90.00
_cell.angle_beta   90.00
_cell.angle_gamma   90.00
#
_symmetry.space_group_name_H-M   'P 1'
#
loop_
_entity.id
_entity.type
_entity.pdbx_description
1 polymer ?
#
loop_
_entity_poly.entity_id
_entity_poly.type
_entity_poly.pdbx_seq_one_letter_code
_entity_poly.pdbx_strand_id
1 'polypeptide(L)'
;MIKDDDKTRTSRRRFLAGATGLTAGLAATGVAGVAQANDKNLPPNIADWSKSLGDGVAVRPYGHPSKFEKNVIRRDVQWLTASRESSVSFTPLHDLDGIITPNGLCFERHHGGIAEV
;
A
#
# COMPACT_ATOMS: atom_id res chain seq x y z
N MET A 1 56.53 -25.62 -3.09
CA MET A 1 55.48 -26.46 -3.69
C MET A 1 54.55 -26.92 -2.57
N ILE A 2 53.60 -26.07 -2.16
CA ILE A 2 52.47 -26.46 -1.32
C ILE A 2 51.23 -25.92 -2.02
N LYS A 3 50.29 -26.81 -2.29
CA LYS A 3 49.09 -26.59 -3.09
C LYS A 3 47.93 -26.66 -2.10
N ASP A 4 47.41 -25.51 -1.69
CA ASP A 4 46.27 -25.46 -0.78
C ASP A 4 44.98 -25.31 -1.60
N ASP A 5 44.12 -26.34 -1.49
CA ASP A 5 42.85 -26.50 -2.20
C ASP A 5 41.78 -25.50 -1.72
N ASP A 6 41.52 -24.47 -2.54
CA ASP A 6 40.50 -23.42 -2.31
C ASP A 6 39.06 -23.87 -2.69
N LYS A 7 38.69 -25.12 -2.40
CA LYS A 7 37.37 -25.66 -2.83
C LYS A 7 36.24 -25.39 -1.85
N THR A 8 36.53 -24.95 -0.62
CA THR A 8 35.55 -24.81 0.47
C THR A 8 35.28 -23.38 0.93
N ARG A 9 35.98 -22.35 0.40
CA ARG A 9 35.73 -20.97 0.83
C ARG A 9 34.46 -20.40 0.19
N THR A 10 33.53 -19.96 1.04
CA THR A 10 32.37 -19.17 0.66
C THR A 10 32.85 -17.82 0.11
N SER A 11 33.03 -17.74 -1.21
CA SER A 11 33.46 -16.53 -1.90
C SER A 11 32.28 -15.60 -2.14
N ARG A 12 32.50 -14.29 -2.02
CA ARG A 12 31.51 -13.24 -2.37
C ARG A 12 30.92 -13.48 -3.77
N ARG A 13 31.73 -13.95 -4.72
CA ARG A 13 31.27 -14.25 -6.09
C ARG A 13 30.24 -15.39 -6.14
N ARG A 14 30.40 -16.43 -5.29
CA ARG A 14 29.42 -17.51 -5.17
C ARG A 14 28.14 -17.06 -4.46
N PHE A 15 28.25 -16.17 -3.47
CA PHE A 15 27.09 -15.54 -2.83
C PHE A 15 26.28 -14.70 -3.82
N LEU A 16 26.95 -13.83 -4.61
CA LEU A 16 26.31 -13.04 -5.66
C LEU A 16 25.69 -13.90 -6.78
N ALA A 17 26.38 -14.97 -7.21
CA ALA A 17 25.84 -15.91 -8.19
C ALA A 17 24.63 -16.72 -7.66
N GLY A 18 24.59 -17.02 -6.36
CA GLY A 18 23.42 -17.60 -5.70
C GLY A 18 22.25 -16.62 -5.59
N ALA A 19 22.55 -15.33 -5.33
CA ALA A 19 21.54 -14.28 -5.24
C ALA A 19 20.84 -14.02 -6.59
N THR A 20 21.54 -14.12 -7.72
CA THR A 20 20.94 -14.02 -9.06
C THR A 20 19.98 -15.16 -9.40
N GLY A 21 20.08 -16.31 -8.72
CA GLY A 21 19.13 -17.42 -8.87
C GLY A 21 17.80 -17.19 -8.13
N LEU A 22 17.83 -16.43 -7.03
CA LEU A 22 16.65 -16.15 -6.22
C LEU A 22 15.78 -15.04 -6.83
N THR A 23 16.37 -14.09 -7.56
CA THR A 23 15.63 -12.99 -8.20
C THR A 23 14.71 -13.46 -9.32
N ALA A 24 15.04 -14.55 -10.03
CA ALA A 24 14.18 -15.11 -11.07
C ALA A 24 12.91 -15.78 -10.49
N GLY A 25 12.96 -16.33 -9.26
CA GLY A 25 11.80 -16.93 -8.59
C GLY A 25 10.80 -15.92 -8.04
N LEU A 26 11.28 -14.74 -7.63
CA LEU A 26 10.45 -13.66 -7.08
C LEU A 26 9.66 -12.88 -8.13
N ALA A 27 10.04 -12.94 -9.41
CA ALA A 27 9.25 -12.35 -10.49
C ALA A 27 7.96 -13.14 -10.80
N ALA A 28 7.90 -14.42 -10.42
CA ALA A 28 6.73 -15.29 -10.62
C ALA A 28 5.76 -15.28 -9.43
N THR A 29 6.22 -14.88 -8.24
CA THR A 29 5.32 -14.56 -7.12
C THR A 29 4.81 -13.14 -7.33
N GLY A 30 3.70 -13.04 -8.06
CA GLY A 30 3.06 -11.78 -8.40
C GLY A 30 3.06 -10.80 -7.23
N VAL A 31 3.33 -9.54 -7.55
CA VAL A 31 3.29 -8.40 -6.62
C VAL A 31 2.04 -8.54 -5.74
N ALA A 32 2.23 -8.92 -4.49
CA ALA A 32 1.14 -9.09 -3.53
C ALA A 32 0.53 -7.70 -3.30
N GLY A 33 -0.53 -7.37 -4.03
CA GLY A 33 -1.17 -6.06 -3.98
C GLY A 33 -1.84 -5.59 -5.26
N VAL A 34 -1.56 -6.20 -6.42
CA VAL A 34 -2.32 -5.84 -7.64
C VAL A 34 -3.68 -6.52 -7.59
N ALA A 35 -4.75 -5.73 -7.51
CA ALA A 35 -6.10 -6.24 -7.66
C ALA A 35 -6.19 -7.03 -8.98
N GLN A 36 -6.47 -8.33 -8.88
CA GLN A 36 -6.68 -9.17 -10.05
C GLN A 36 -7.94 -8.69 -10.75
N ALA A 37 -7.80 -8.29 -12.02
CA ALA A 37 -8.96 -7.96 -12.82
C ALA A 37 -9.83 -9.21 -12.98
N ASN A 38 -11.14 -9.04 -12.90
CA ASN A 38 -12.06 -10.14 -13.20
C ASN A 38 -11.99 -10.40 -14.71
N ASP A 39 -11.51 -11.58 -15.11
CA ASP A 39 -11.33 -11.98 -16.52
C ASP A 39 -12.60 -11.80 -17.37
N LYS A 40 -13.78 -11.93 -16.75
CA LYS A 40 -15.07 -11.71 -17.44
C LYS A 40 -15.30 -10.26 -17.87
N ASN A 41 -14.57 -9.33 -17.26
CA ASN A 41 -14.66 -7.90 -17.55
C ASN A 41 -13.49 -7.39 -18.40
N LEU A 42 -12.55 -8.27 -18.80
CA LEU A 42 -11.42 -7.91 -19.66
C LEU A 42 -11.78 -8.09 -21.15
N PRO A 43 -11.19 -7.29 -22.07
CA PRO A 43 -11.36 -7.51 -23.50
C PRO A 43 -11.02 -8.95 -23.91
N PRO A 44 -11.79 -9.58 -24.82
CA PRO A 44 -12.86 -9.00 -25.66
C PRO A 44 -14.25 -8.97 -25.00
N ASN A 45 -14.39 -9.37 -23.73
CA ASN A 45 -15.68 -9.42 -23.06
C ASN A 45 -16.23 -8.02 -22.74
N ILE A 46 -17.56 -7.91 -22.67
CA ILE A 46 -18.23 -6.68 -22.22
C ILE A 46 -18.39 -6.72 -20.71
N ALA A 47 -17.74 -5.78 -20.03
CA ALA A 47 -17.80 -5.64 -18.59
C ALA A 47 -19.23 -5.43 -18.06
N ASP A 48 -19.56 -6.03 -16.92
CA ASP A 48 -20.94 -6.01 -16.40
C ASP A 48 -21.43 -4.61 -16.02
N TRP A 49 -20.54 -3.73 -15.52
CA TRP A 49 -20.91 -2.37 -15.14
C TRP A 49 -21.30 -1.47 -16.33
N SER A 50 -20.99 -1.86 -17.57
CA SER A 50 -21.37 -1.08 -18.75
C SER A 50 -22.80 -1.39 -19.24
N LYS A 51 -23.45 -2.43 -18.69
CA LYS A 51 -24.77 -2.91 -19.11
C LYS A 51 -25.93 -2.26 -18.34
N SER A 52 -25.66 -1.45 -17.31
CA SER A 52 -26.67 -0.81 -16.46
C SER A 52 -26.20 0.55 -15.95
N LEU A 53 -27.15 1.40 -15.57
CA LEU A 53 -26.87 2.69 -14.94
C LEU A 53 -26.47 2.49 -13.47
N GLY A 54 -25.58 3.35 -12.98
CA GLY A 54 -25.18 3.41 -11.57
C GLY A 54 -26.13 4.27 -10.71
N ASP A 55 -25.64 4.63 -9.52
CA ASP A 55 -26.34 5.53 -8.60
C ASP A 55 -26.68 6.89 -9.27
N GLY A 56 -27.86 7.42 -8.96
CA GLY A 56 -28.28 8.75 -9.43
C GLY A 56 -27.55 9.90 -8.73
N VAL A 57 -27.77 11.12 -9.22
CA VAL A 57 -27.28 12.33 -8.56
C VAL A 57 -27.87 12.47 -7.15
N ALA A 58 -27.10 13.05 -6.22
CA ALA A 58 -27.49 13.29 -4.83
C ALA A 58 -27.81 12.05 -3.97
N VAL A 59 -27.54 10.82 -4.44
CA VAL A 59 -27.64 9.61 -3.60
C VAL A 59 -26.72 9.69 -2.36
N ARG A 60 -25.62 10.45 -2.47
CA ARG A 60 -24.69 10.73 -1.37
C ARG A 60 -24.65 12.24 -1.11
N PRO A 61 -25.43 12.75 -0.14
CA PRO A 61 -25.48 14.19 0.16
C PRO A 61 -24.13 14.78 0.58
N TYR A 62 -23.29 13.96 1.24
CA TYR A 62 -21.89 14.26 1.48
C TYR A 62 -21.05 13.09 0.97
N GLY A 63 -20.03 13.40 0.16
CA GLY A 63 -19.20 12.39 -0.49
C GLY A 63 -18.34 11.61 0.52
N HIS A 64 -18.05 10.36 0.17
CA HIS A 64 -17.04 9.55 0.86
C HIS A 64 -16.18 8.81 -0.18
N PRO A 65 -14.95 8.39 0.17
CA PRO A 65 -14.08 7.65 -0.74
C PRO A 65 -14.72 6.34 -1.24
N SER A 66 -14.19 5.84 -2.35
CA SER A 66 -14.55 4.52 -2.87
C SER A 66 -14.19 3.42 -1.87
N LYS A 67 -14.98 2.34 -1.83
CA LYS A 67 -14.71 1.16 -0.99
C LYS A 67 -13.37 0.49 -1.30
N PHE A 68 -12.83 0.71 -2.50
CA PHE A 68 -11.53 0.18 -2.93
C PHE A 68 -10.36 0.96 -2.31
N GLU A 69 -10.59 2.19 -1.87
CA GLU A 69 -9.60 3.07 -1.20
C GLU A 69 -9.61 2.92 0.33
N LYS A 70 -10.11 1.80 0.86
CA LYS A 70 -10.29 1.58 2.30
C LYS A 70 -9.01 1.69 3.15
N ASN A 71 -7.84 1.59 2.52
CA ASN A 71 -6.54 1.66 3.19
C ASN A 71 -5.92 3.07 3.19
N VAL A 72 -6.50 3.99 2.42
CA VAL A 72 -6.08 5.40 2.33
C VAL A 72 -6.72 6.15 3.49
N ILE A 73 -6.12 5.96 4.67
CA ILE A 73 -6.60 6.49 5.94
C ILE A 73 -5.44 7.10 6.73
N ARG A 74 -5.77 7.98 7.69
CA ARG A 74 -4.82 8.38 8.72
C ARG A 74 -4.40 7.16 9.53
N ARG A 75 -3.12 7.10 9.91
CA ARG A 75 -2.60 6.04 10.79
C ARG A 75 -1.92 6.65 12.01
N ASP A 76 -1.98 5.98 13.14
CA ASP A 76 -1.23 6.32 14.35
C ASP A 76 -0.12 5.30 14.60
N VAL A 77 0.87 5.71 15.38
CA VAL A 77 1.95 4.85 15.83
C VAL A 77 1.86 4.77 17.34
N GLN A 78 1.27 3.68 17.83
CA GLN A 78 0.76 3.59 19.20
C GLN A 78 1.83 3.77 20.28
N TRP A 79 3.08 3.43 19.99
CA TRP A 79 4.18 3.53 20.94
C TRP A 79 4.79 4.94 21.02
N LEU A 80 4.45 5.86 20.10
CA LEU A 80 5.15 7.14 19.95
C LEU A 80 4.90 8.10 21.11
N THR A 81 3.76 7.95 21.79
CA THR A 81 3.33 8.81 22.89
C THR A 81 2.68 7.98 23.99
N ALA A 82 2.48 8.59 25.17
CA ALA A 82 1.93 7.90 26.33
C ALA A 82 0.42 7.62 26.23
N SER A 83 -0.33 8.44 25.49
CA SER A 83 -1.78 8.26 25.29
C SER A 83 -2.21 8.79 23.92
N ARG A 84 -3.35 8.33 23.40
CA ARG A 84 -3.85 8.71 22.07
C ARG A 84 -4.40 10.13 22.03
N GLU A 85 -4.97 10.59 23.14
CA GLU A 85 -5.52 11.94 23.31
C GLU A 85 -4.40 12.99 23.24
N SER A 86 -3.19 12.61 23.63
CA SER A 86 -1.99 13.45 23.54
C SER A 86 -1.00 12.92 22.48
N SER A 87 -1.51 12.61 21.28
CA SER A 87 -0.73 11.95 20.22
C SER A 87 -0.72 12.70 18.87
N VAL A 88 -0.20 12.02 17.85
CA VAL A 88 -0.14 12.45 16.45
C VAL A 88 -0.60 11.30 15.55
N SER A 89 -1.32 11.63 14.49
CA SER A 89 -1.60 10.73 13.35
C SER A 89 -0.77 11.14 12.13
N PHE A 90 -0.80 10.35 11.07
CA PHE A 90 -0.03 10.60 9.85
C PHE A 90 -0.93 10.55 8.62
N THR A 91 -0.80 11.55 7.75
CA THR A 91 -1.37 11.55 6.40
C THR A 91 -0.77 10.40 5.58
N PRO A 92 -1.57 9.62 4.81
CA PRO A 92 -1.06 8.55 3.96
C PRO A 92 -0.39 9.12 2.68
N LEU A 93 0.68 9.91 2.82
CA LEU A 93 1.32 10.62 1.70
C LEU A 93 1.78 9.70 0.56
N HIS A 94 2.03 8.42 0.83
CA HIS A 94 2.44 7.42 -0.16
C HIS A 94 1.31 6.98 -1.09
N ASP A 95 0.05 7.16 -0.68
CA ASP A 95 -1.14 6.83 -1.45
C ASP A 95 -1.76 8.09 -2.10
N LEU A 96 -1.15 9.27 -1.92
CA LEU A 96 -1.67 10.54 -2.43
C LEU A 96 -0.81 11.08 -3.57
N ASP A 97 -1.48 11.64 -4.57
CA ASP A 97 -0.85 12.35 -5.68
C ASP A 97 -1.12 13.86 -5.61
N GLY A 98 -0.19 14.65 -6.15
CA GLY A 98 -0.28 16.10 -6.19
C GLY A 98 0.10 16.78 -4.87
N ILE A 99 -0.40 18.00 -4.67
CA ILE A 99 0.03 18.88 -3.55
C ILE A 99 -1.07 19.21 -2.54
N ILE A 100 -2.32 18.81 -2.82
CA ILE A 100 -3.48 19.10 -1.96
C ILE A 100 -3.82 17.85 -1.15
N THR A 101 -3.80 17.97 0.17
CA THR A 101 -4.24 16.89 1.07
C THR A 101 -5.75 17.01 1.31
N PRO A 102 -6.55 15.95 1.10
CA PRO A 102 -7.97 15.96 1.47
C PRO A 102 -8.16 16.19 2.97
N ASN A 103 -9.11 17.04 3.37
CA ASN A 103 -9.32 17.39 4.78
C ASN A 103 -9.49 16.18 5.71
N GLY A 104 -10.18 15.13 5.25
CA GLY A 104 -10.35 13.87 6.00
C GLY A 104 -9.06 13.05 6.18
N LEU A 105 -7.96 13.45 5.55
CA LEU A 105 -6.66 12.78 5.57
C LEU A 105 -5.53 13.66 6.11
N CYS A 106 -5.76 14.96 6.33
CA CYS A 106 -4.80 15.83 7.00
C CYS A 106 -4.46 15.25 8.37
N PHE A 107 -3.16 15.09 8.68
CA PHE A 107 -2.71 14.59 9.96
C PHE A 107 -3.26 15.42 11.12
N GLU A 108 -3.34 14.80 12.29
CA GLU A 108 -3.84 15.43 13.49
C GLU A 108 -2.79 15.36 14.59
N ARG A 109 -2.72 16.40 15.42
CA ARG A 109 -1.98 16.38 16.69
C ARG A 109 -2.86 17.03 17.74
N HIS A 110 -3.19 16.27 18.78
CA HIS A 110 -3.89 16.75 19.97
C HIS A 110 -3.04 16.61 21.22
N HIS A 111 -3.24 17.45 22.23
CA HIS A 111 -2.62 17.29 23.57
C HIS A 111 -3.63 16.83 24.64
N GLY A 112 -4.94 16.83 24.32
CA GLY A 112 -6.03 16.47 25.22
C GLY A 112 -7.28 15.97 24.50
N GLY A 113 -7.10 15.36 23.32
CA GLY A 113 -8.19 14.88 22.46
C GLY A 113 -8.83 15.98 21.60
N ILE A 114 -9.81 15.58 20.79
CA ILE A 114 -10.63 16.48 19.97
C ILE A 114 -11.72 17.07 20.87
N ALA A 115 -11.82 18.40 20.94
CA ALA A 115 -12.90 19.07 21.66
C ALA A 115 -14.12 19.25 20.74
N GLU A 116 -15.31 18.96 21.26
CA GLU A 116 -16.59 19.37 20.68
C GLU A 116 -17.06 20.63 21.43
N VAL A 117 -17.29 21.71 20.69
CA VAL A 117 -17.61 23.05 21.23
C VAL A 117 -18.82 23.66 20.53
#